data_AF-A0A2G1ZSK5-F1
#
_entry.id   AF-A0A2G1ZSK5-F1
#
_cell.length_a   1.000
_cell.length_b   1.000
_cell.length_c   1.000
_cell.angle_alpha   90.00
_cell.angle_beta   90.00
_cell.angle_gamma   90.00
#
_symmetry.space_group_name_H-M   'P 1'
#
loop_
_entity.id
_entity.type
_entity.pdbx_description
1 polymer ?
#
loop_
_entity_poly.entity_id
_entity_poly.type
_entity_poly.pdbx_seq_one_letter_code
_entity_poly.pdbx_strand_id
1 'polypeptide(L)'
;MMETAALITAFTTLFVIIDPPGLAPLFLALTQGMTGPQRRAIAIRASLVAIGILLGFGLFGEALLGFIGISMPAFRVAGGVLLFLTALDMLFERRQKRREDTAEEEEAEPDHDPSVFPLAVPLIAGPGAIATMILLVGQTEGALGFAALVAVLLAVMAINFAFFMASGLIEHALGKTGINVITRLLGMLLAALAVQFILDGLRSFGFAA
;
A
#
# COMPACT_ATOMS: atom_id res chain seq x y z
N MET A 1 27.50 13.00 -8.24
CA MET A 1 27.04 11.60 -8.33
C MET A 1 26.68 11.18 -6.92
N MET A 2 25.51 10.59 -6.68
CA MET A 2 25.24 9.98 -5.38
C MET A 2 26.31 8.93 -5.11
N GLU A 3 26.92 8.97 -3.93
CA GLU A 3 27.85 7.95 -3.49
C GLU A 3 27.11 6.61 -3.41
N THR A 4 27.73 5.51 -3.85
CA THR A 4 27.09 4.19 -3.92
C THR A 4 26.48 3.76 -2.57
N ALA A 5 27.10 4.17 -1.47
CA ALA A 5 26.57 3.97 -0.12
C ALA A 5 25.20 4.62 0.08
N ALA A 6 25.01 5.86 -0.38
CA ALA A 6 23.74 6.57 -0.28
C ALA A 6 22.61 5.89 -1.09
N LEU A 7 22.95 5.34 -2.26
CA LEU A 7 21.99 4.58 -3.07
C LEU A 7 21.57 3.27 -2.41
N ILE A 8 22.53 2.56 -1.79
CA ILE A 8 22.24 1.35 -1.01
C ILE A 8 21.34 1.68 0.19
N THR A 9 21.66 2.74 0.94
CA THR A 9 20.82 3.19 2.05
C THR A 9 19.41 3.55 1.57
N ALA A 10 19.27 4.34 0.52
CA ALA A 10 17.97 4.70 -0.06
C ALA A 10 17.17 3.46 -0.48
N PHE A 11 17.83 2.50 -1.14
CA PHE A 11 17.21 1.23 -1.53
C PHE A 11 16.74 0.43 -0.32
N THR A 12 17.60 0.24 0.68
CA THR A 12 17.26 -0.51 1.89
C THR A 12 16.12 0.15 2.65
N THR A 13 16.16 1.47 2.82
CA THR A 13 15.11 2.21 3.51
C THR A 13 13.77 2.08 2.79
N LEU A 14 13.73 2.29 1.47
CA LEU A 14 12.49 2.14 0.69
C LEU A 14 11.99 0.69 0.67
N PHE A 15 12.88 -0.28 0.51
CA PHE A 15 12.54 -1.70 0.51
C PHE A 15 11.93 -2.14 1.85
N VAL A 16 12.53 -1.74 2.96
CA VAL A 16 12.03 -2.08 4.31
C VAL A 16 10.71 -1.39 4.61
N ILE A 17 10.54 -0.13 4.20
CA ILE A 17 9.34 0.64 4.50
C ILE A 17 8.15 0.22 3.63
N ILE A 18 8.38 -0.10 2.35
CA ILE A 18 7.32 -0.60 1.46
C ILE A 18 6.97 -2.04 1.82
N ASP A 19 7.93 -2.82 2.32
CA ASP A 19 7.76 -4.23 2.71
C ASP A 19 7.12 -5.11 1.60
N PRO A 20 7.77 -5.24 0.42
CA PRO A 20 7.29 -6.13 -0.64
C PRO A 20 6.86 -7.55 -0.19
N PRO A 21 7.63 -8.23 0.68
CA PRO A 21 7.23 -9.54 1.20
C PRO A 21 5.94 -9.50 2.02
N GLY A 22 5.77 -8.50 2.89
CA GLY A 22 4.57 -8.34 3.70
C GLY A 22 3.33 -7.91 2.90
N LEU A 23 3.52 -7.19 1.80
CA LEU A 23 2.42 -6.79 0.91
C LEU A 23 1.91 -7.95 0.02
N ALA A 24 2.72 -8.97 -0.28
CA ALA A 24 2.32 -10.11 -1.09
C ALA A 24 1.07 -10.87 -0.56
N PRO A 25 0.98 -11.25 0.73
CA PRO A 25 -0.21 -11.89 1.27
C PRO A 25 -1.42 -10.94 1.34
N LEU A 26 -1.21 -9.63 1.59
CA LEU A 26 -2.27 -8.62 1.53
C LEU A 26 -2.86 -8.48 0.13
N PHE A 27 -2.00 -8.42 -0.88
CA PHE A 27 -2.40 -8.40 -2.28
C PHE A 27 -3.20 -9.64 -2.66
N LEU A 28 -2.78 -10.83 -2.19
CA LEU A 28 -3.54 -12.06 -2.42
C LEU A 28 -4.95 -11.98 -1.80
N ALA A 29 -5.05 -11.46 -0.58
CA ALA A 29 -6.33 -11.34 0.11
C ALA A 29 -7.27 -10.34 -0.57
N LEU A 30 -6.74 -9.22 -1.05
CA LEU A 30 -7.50 -8.17 -1.76
C LEU A 30 -7.88 -8.57 -3.19
N THR A 31 -7.19 -9.55 -3.78
CA THR A 31 -7.48 -10.06 -5.13
C THR A 31 -8.01 -11.49 -5.11
N GLN A 32 -8.58 -11.91 -3.98
CA GLN A 32 -9.19 -13.23 -3.80
C GLN A 32 -10.40 -13.36 -4.73
N GLY A 33 -10.45 -14.44 -5.52
CA GLY A 33 -11.56 -14.72 -6.44
C GLY A 33 -11.43 -14.05 -7.82
N MET A 34 -10.43 -13.20 -8.02
CA MET A 34 -10.14 -12.60 -9.32
C MET A 34 -9.33 -13.55 -10.22
N THR A 35 -9.53 -13.43 -11.53
CA THR A 35 -8.74 -14.18 -12.52
C THR A 35 -7.29 -13.70 -12.59
N GLY A 36 -6.38 -14.55 -13.06
CA GLY A 36 -4.96 -14.19 -13.23
C GLY A 36 -4.73 -12.89 -14.02
N PRO A 37 -5.42 -12.65 -15.17
CA PRO A 37 -5.32 -11.39 -15.89
C PRO A 37 -5.81 -10.16 -15.11
N GLN A 38 -6.94 -10.27 -14.39
CA GLN A 38 -7.44 -9.19 -13.54
C GLN A 38 -6.45 -8.85 -12.42
N ARG A 39 -5.95 -9.88 -11.73
CA ARG A 39 -4.94 -9.71 -10.68
C ARG A 39 -3.68 -9.02 -11.21
N ARG A 40 -3.20 -9.41 -12.40
CA ARG A 40 -2.06 -8.74 -13.04
C ARG A 40 -2.35 -7.27 -13.36
N ALA A 41 -3.54 -6.96 -13.86
CA ALA A 41 -3.94 -5.58 -14.13
C ALA A 41 -3.94 -4.73 -12.85
N ILE A 42 -4.45 -5.27 -11.74
CA ILE A 42 -4.44 -4.60 -10.43
C ILE A 42 -3.01 -4.37 -9.95
N ALA A 43 -2.12 -5.36 -10.03
CA ALA A 43 -0.72 -5.21 -9.63
C ALA A 43 0.01 -4.11 -10.42
N ILE A 44 -0.26 -4.01 -11.73
CA ILE A 44 0.29 -2.96 -12.59
C ILE A 44 -0.27 -1.61 -12.19
N ARG A 45 -1.60 -1.48 -12.11
CA ARG A 45 -2.27 -0.21 -11.73
C ARG A 45 -1.81 0.26 -10.35
N ALA A 46 -1.80 -0.62 -9.36
CA ALA A 46 -1.36 -0.29 -8.00
C ALA A 46 0.09 0.19 -7.97
N SER A 47 0.98 -0.51 -8.68
CA SER A 47 2.39 -0.13 -8.77
C SER A 47 2.57 1.23 -9.45
N LEU A 48 1.89 1.47 -10.58
CA LEU A 48 1.98 2.74 -11.31
C LEU A 48 1.42 3.91 -10.52
N VAL A 49 0.25 3.73 -9.89
CA VAL A 49 -0.37 4.75 -9.03
C VAL A 49 0.55 5.05 -7.84
N ALA A 50 1.09 4.04 -7.17
CA ALA A 50 2.00 4.23 -6.05
C ALA A 50 3.29 4.97 -6.46
N ILE A 51 3.90 4.62 -7.61
CA ILE A 51 5.05 5.35 -8.17
C ILE A 51 4.68 6.82 -8.40
N GLY A 52 3.55 7.09 -9.04
CA GLY A 52 3.10 8.46 -9.31
C GLY A 52 2.90 9.26 -8.03
N ILE A 53 2.32 8.66 -7.00
CA ILE A 53 2.10 9.29 -5.70
C ILE A 53 3.42 9.54 -4.97
N LEU A 54 4.30 8.55 -4.90
CA LEU A 54 5.61 8.67 -4.25
C LEU A 54 6.50 9.72 -4.92
N LEU A 55 6.49 9.81 -6.25
CA LEU A 55 7.19 10.87 -6.99
C LEU A 55 6.52 12.22 -6.80
N GLY A 56 5.20 12.29 -6.88
CA GLY A 56 4.43 13.53 -6.69
C GLY A 56 4.66 14.12 -5.31
N PHE A 57 4.54 13.32 -4.24
CA PHE A 57 4.85 13.76 -2.88
C PHE A 57 6.34 13.96 -2.64
N GLY A 58 7.23 13.17 -3.26
CA GLY A 58 8.67 13.42 -3.15
C GLY A 58 9.07 14.80 -3.68
N LEU A 59 8.46 15.25 -4.79
CA LEU A 59 8.74 16.55 -5.41
C LEU A 59 7.98 17.71 -4.79
N PHE A 60 6.71 17.50 -4.44
CA PHE A 60 5.77 18.56 -4.06
C PHE A 60 5.17 18.39 -2.68
N GLY A 61 5.47 17.32 -1.93
CA GLY A 61 4.69 16.88 -0.77
C GLY A 61 4.55 17.95 0.32
N GLU A 62 5.64 18.57 0.75
CA GLU A 62 5.59 19.65 1.76
C GLU A 62 4.82 20.86 1.25
N ALA A 63 5.04 21.27 0.00
CA ALA A 63 4.37 22.41 -0.61
C ALA A 63 2.87 22.16 -0.85
N LEU A 64 2.51 20.96 -1.30
CA LEU A 64 1.14 20.54 -1.61
C LEU A 64 0.31 20.44 -0.32
N LEU A 65 0.84 19.75 0.68
CA LEU A 65 0.19 19.62 1.98
C LEU A 65 0.08 20.99 2.67
N GLY A 66 1.14 21.80 2.63
CA GLY A 66 1.15 23.15 3.16
C GLY A 66 0.16 24.09 2.47
N PHE A 67 0.04 24.01 1.14
CA PHE A 67 -0.89 24.82 0.35
C PHE A 67 -2.37 24.53 0.69
N ILE A 68 -2.71 23.25 0.90
CA ILE A 68 -4.07 22.82 1.26
C ILE A 68 -4.33 23.01 2.77
N GLY A 69 -3.29 23.27 3.56
CA GLY A 69 -3.39 23.41 5.02
C GLY A 69 -3.54 22.08 5.76
N ILE A 70 -3.08 20.98 5.17
CA ILE A 70 -3.15 19.63 5.75
C ILE A 70 -1.79 19.28 6.35
N SER A 71 -1.78 18.81 7.60
CA SER A 71 -0.56 18.34 8.25
C SER A 71 -0.29 16.86 7.94
N MET A 72 0.99 16.45 7.95
CA MET A 72 1.35 15.04 7.80
C MET A 72 0.70 14.13 8.87
N PRO A 73 0.56 14.56 10.15
CA PRO A 73 -0.24 13.85 11.14
C PRO A 73 -1.70 13.65 10.74
N ALA A 74 -2.37 14.66 10.18
CA ALA A 74 -3.76 14.53 9.71
C ALA A 74 -3.87 13.50 8.58
N PHE A 75 -2.92 13.52 7.63
CA PHE A 75 -2.86 12.55 6.54
C PHE A 75 -2.70 11.11 7.05
N ARG A 76 -1.86 10.91 8.09
CA ARG A 76 -1.69 9.61 8.76
C ARG A 76 -2.99 9.11 9.38
N VAL A 77 -3.70 9.96 10.11
CA VAL A 77 -5.00 9.59 10.73
C VAL A 77 -6.02 9.21 9.66
N ALA A 78 -6.15 10.01 8.60
CA ALA A 78 -7.08 9.74 7.51
C ALA A 78 -6.77 8.41 6.81
N GLY A 79 -5.50 8.16 6.46
CA GLY A 79 -5.06 6.89 5.88
C GLY A 79 -5.32 5.71 6.81
N GLY A 80 -5.08 5.86 8.12
CA GLY A 80 -5.40 4.85 9.12
C GLY A 80 -6.90 4.54 9.21
N VAL A 81 -7.77 5.56 9.23
CA VAL A 81 -9.23 5.36 9.23
C VAL A 81 -9.67 4.58 7.99
N LEU A 82 -9.17 4.95 6.81
CA LEU A 82 -9.51 4.25 5.58
C LEU A 82 -9.03 2.78 5.62
N LEU A 83 -7.78 2.51 6.04
CA LEU A 83 -7.30 1.13 6.21
C LEU A 83 -8.15 0.33 7.20
N PHE A 84 -8.63 0.98 8.27
CA PHE A 84 -9.48 0.33 9.25
C PHE A 84 -10.78 -0.15 8.59
N LEU A 85 -11.40 0.69 7.76
CA LEU A 85 -12.61 0.31 7.02
C LEU A 85 -12.35 -0.89 6.12
N THR A 86 -11.27 -0.89 5.33
CA THR A 86 -10.91 -2.06 4.51
C THR A 86 -10.67 -3.32 5.35
N ALA A 87 -10.06 -3.17 6.51
CA ALA A 87 -9.83 -4.28 7.42
C ALA A 87 -11.15 -4.86 7.98
N LEU A 88 -12.12 -3.99 8.30
CA LEU A 88 -13.45 -4.41 8.70
C LEU A 88 -14.16 -5.14 7.56
N ASP A 89 -14.08 -4.62 6.32
CA ASP A 89 -14.65 -5.26 5.15
C ASP A 89 -14.08 -6.67 4.98
N MET A 90 -12.76 -6.84 5.03
CA MET A 90 -12.11 -8.16 4.97
C MET A 90 -12.56 -9.12 6.10
N LEU A 91 -12.86 -8.60 7.29
CA LEU A 91 -13.30 -9.39 8.44
C LEU A 91 -14.78 -9.80 8.35
N PHE A 92 -15.62 -8.91 7.80
CA PHE A 92 -17.08 -9.00 7.81
C PHE A 92 -17.74 -9.36 6.47
N GLU A 93 -17.16 -9.03 5.30
CA GLU A 93 -17.71 -9.33 3.95
C GLU A 93 -18.05 -10.82 3.76
N ARG A 94 -17.36 -11.70 4.49
CA ARG A 94 -17.67 -13.14 4.45
C ARG A 94 -19.01 -13.54 5.05
N ARG A 95 -19.68 -12.64 5.79
CA ARG A 95 -21.05 -12.88 6.26
C ARG A 95 -22.09 -12.50 5.20
N GLN A 96 -21.78 -11.60 4.26
CA GLN A 96 -22.73 -11.14 3.23
C GLN A 96 -22.76 -12.05 2.00
N LYS A 97 -21.60 -12.46 1.44
CA LYS A 97 -21.57 -13.38 0.28
C LYS A 97 -22.27 -14.73 0.53
N ARG A 98 -22.26 -15.24 1.77
CA ARG A 98 -23.01 -16.45 2.15
C ARG A 98 -24.53 -16.28 2.19
N ARG A 99 -25.01 -15.04 2.17
CA ARG A 99 -26.44 -14.68 2.22
C ARG A 99 -26.98 -14.28 0.85
N GLU A 100 -26.10 -13.75 -0.01
CA GLU A 100 -26.42 -13.33 -1.39
C GLU A 100 -26.36 -14.48 -2.41
N ASP A 101 -25.60 -15.56 -2.16
CA ASP A 101 -25.62 -16.78 -3.01
C ASP A 101 -27.02 -17.47 -3.09
N THR A 102 -28.05 -16.94 -2.43
CA THR A 102 -29.44 -17.46 -2.46
C THR A 102 -30.43 -16.53 -3.19
N ALA A 103 -30.02 -15.32 -3.60
CA ALA A 103 -30.92 -14.38 -4.26
C ALA A 103 -30.19 -13.57 -5.34
N GLU A 104 -30.48 -13.95 -6.59
CA GLU A 104 -30.50 -13.09 -7.77
C GLU A 104 -29.15 -12.63 -8.34
N GLU A 105 -28.79 -13.30 -9.45
CA GLU A 105 -27.89 -12.82 -10.48
C GLU A 105 -28.51 -11.59 -11.17
N GLU A 106 -28.36 -10.37 -10.64
CA GLU A 106 -28.62 -9.16 -11.42
C GLU A 106 -27.91 -7.96 -10.75
N GLU A 107 -27.03 -7.31 -11.53
CA GLU A 107 -26.25 -6.11 -11.18
C GLU A 107 -25.07 -6.31 -10.21
N ALA A 108 -24.00 -6.96 -10.70
CA ALA A 108 -22.69 -6.85 -10.07
C ALA A 108 -22.26 -5.35 -10.06
N GLU A 109 -22.40 -4.71 -8.90
CA GLU A 109 -21.75 -3.44 -8.56
C GLU A 109 -20.29 -3.43 -9.07
N PRO A 110 -19.73 -2.27 -9.45
CA PRO A 110 -18.39 -2.22 -10.03
C PRO A 110 -17.41 -2.90 -9.06
N ASP A 111 -16.96 -4.08 -9.48
CA ASP A 111 -15.93 -4.92 -8.85
C ASP A 111 -14.92 -4.00 -8.17
N HIS A 112 -14.93 -3.94 -6.84
CA HIS A 112 -14.22 -2.93 -6.06
C HIS A 112 -12.73 -3.00 -6.38
N ASP A 113 -12.24 -2.17 -7.31
CA ASP A 113 -10.87 -2.23 -7.83
C ASP A 113 -9.89 -1.83 -6.71
N PRO A 114 -9.18 -2.79 -6.09
CA PRO A 114 -8.37 -2.49 -4.91
C PRO A 114 -7.05 -1.80 -5.27
N SER A 115 -6.81 -1.53 -6.57
CA SER A 115 -5.52 -1.05 -7.08
C SER A 115 -5.15 0.32 -6.54
N VAL A 116 -6.09 1.27 -6.53
CA VAL A 116 -5.85 2.61 -5.99
C VAL A 116 -5.93 2.58 -4.46
N PHE A 117 -7.04 2.07 -3.95
CA PHE A 117 -7.30 1.96 -2.52
C PHE A 117 -7.72 0.53 -2.18
N PRO A 118 -7.11 -0.14 -1.19
CA PRO A 118 -6.04 0.33 -0.31
C PRO A 118 -4.60 0.06 -0.85
N LEU A 119 -4.42 -0.58 -2.02
CA LEU A 119 -3.10 -1.07 -2.45
C LEU A 119 -2.11 0.06 -2.72
N ALA A 120 -2.40 0.95 -3.68
CA ALA A 120 -1.48 2.05 -3.98
C ALA A 120 -1.42 3.02 -2.80
N VAL A 121 -2.57 3.43 -2.27
CA VAL A 121 -2.68 4.20 -1.04
C VAL A 121 -3.61 3.49 -0.08
N PRO A 122 -3.24 3.30 1.19
CA PRO A 122 -1.99 3.70 1.84
C PRO A 122 -1.01 2.54 2.08
N LEU A 123 -1.19 1.38 1.44
CA LEU A 123 -0.29 0.23 1.66
C LEU A 123 1.11 0.43 1.05
N ILE A 124 1.20 0.72 -0.25
CA ILE A 124 2.50 0.96 -0.90
C ILE A 124 2.96 2.39 -0.63
N ALA A 125 2.16 3.38 -1.05
CA ALA A 125 2.44 4.80 -0.82
C ALA A 125 1.86 5.25 0.53
N GLY A 126 2.23 4.53 1.58
CA GLY A 126 1.84 4.87 2.95
C GLY A 126 2.56 6.12 3.48
N PRO A 127 2.13 6.66 4.62
CA PRO A 127 2.74 7.86 5.20
C PRO A 127 4.24 7.72 5.49
N GLY A 128 4.70 6.51 5.82
CA GLY A 128 6.13 6.19 5.97
C GLY A 128 6.88 6.32 4.65
N ALA A 129 6.40 5.65 3.60
CA ALA A 129 7.00 5.71 2.27
C ALA A 129 7.00 7.13 1.68
N ILE A 130 5.90 7.88 1.87
CA ILE A 130 5.79 9.28 1.46
C ILE A 130 6.82 10.15 2.22
N ALA A 131 6.91 10.04 3.54
CA ALA A 131 7.87 10.81 4.33
C ALA A 131 9.32 10.49 3.94
N THR A 132 9.61 9.21 3.71
CA THR A 132 10.91 8.76 3.21
C THR A 132 11.23 9.34 1.85
N MET A 133 10.27 9.35 0.92
CA MET A 133 10.48 9.95 -0.40
C MET A 133 10.76 11.46 -0.33
N ILE A 134 10.02 12.19 0.50
CA ILE A 134 10.27 13.63 0.74
C ILE A 134 11.70 13.84 1.26
N LEU A 135 12.09 13.05 2.28
CA LEU A 135 13.42 13.14 2.88
C LEU A 135 14.55 12.79 1.90
N LEU A 136 14.40 11.69 1.14
CA LEU A 136 15.40 11.27 0.17
C LEU A 136 15.54 12.27 -0.97
N VAL A 137 14.44 12.81 -1.49
CA VAL A 137 14.48 13.87 -2.52
C VAL A 137 15.17 15.12 -1.98
N GLY A 138 14.88 15.54 -0.75
CA GLY A 138 15.53 16.68 -0.10
C GLY A 138 17.04 16.49 0.12
N GLN A 139 17.52 15.24 0.18
CA GLN A 139 18.95 14.90 0.28
C GLN A 139 19.63 14.74 -1.09
N THR A 140 18.86 14.70 -2.19
CA THR A 140 19.44 14.60 -3.54
C THR A 140 19.82 15.95 -4.11
N GLU A 141 21.07 16.08 -4.53
CA GLU A 141 21.55 17.27 -5.25
C GLU A 141 21.55 17.06 -6.77
N GLY A 142 20.85 17.94 -7.49
CA GLY A 142 20.83 17.99 -8.94
C GLY A 142 20.04 16.87 -9.64
N ALA A 143 19.85 17.04 -10.96
CA ALA A 143 19.02 16.14 -11.76
C ALA A 143 19.54 14.70 -11.81
N LEU A 144 20.87 14.50 -11.76
CA LEU A 144 21.47 13.17 -11.75
C LEU A 144 21.23 12.42 -10.43
N GLY A 145 21.24 13.11 -9.29
CA GLY A 145 20.92 12.51 -8.00
C GLY A 145 19.45 12.09 -7.94
N PHE A 146 18.56 12.98 -8.38
CA PHE A 146 17.14 12.66 -8.49
C PHE A 146 16.87 11.48 -9.42
N ALA A 147 17.48 11.44 -10.61
CA ALA A 147 17.34 10.31 -11.54
C ALA A 147 17.82 8.98 -10.92
N ALA A 148 18.90 9.00 -10.15
CA ALA A 148 19.38 7.82 -9.44
C ALA A 148 18.40 7.37 -8.34
N LEU A 149 17.80 8.29 -7.58
CA LEU A 149 16.75 7.99 -6.61
C LEU A 149 15.49 7.41 -7.28
N VAL A 150 15.08 7.95 -8.42
CA VAL A 150 13.97 7.40 -9.21
C VAL A 150 14.29 5.98 -9.67
N ALA A 151 15.52 5.70 -10.12
CA ALA A 151 15.95 4.35 -10.47
C ALA A 151 15.87 3.38 -9.27
N VAL A 152 16.25 3.84 -8.08
CA VAL A 152 16.10 3.07 -6.83
C VAL A 152 14.63 2.77 -6.53
N LEU A 153 13.75 3.78 -6.60
CA LEU A 153 12.30 3.59 -6.41
C LEU A 153 11.75 2.56 -7.39
N LEU A 154 12.09 2.68 -8.68
CA LEU A 154 11.65 1.74 -9.71
C LEU A 154 12.17 0.33 -9.47
N ALA A 155 13.40 0.17 -8.97
CA ALA A 155 13.94 -1.14 -8.60
C ALA A 155 13.16 -1.78 -7.44
N VAL A 156 12.85 -1.02 -6.38
CA VAL A 156 12.03 -1.51 -5.26
C VAL A 156 10.63 -1.86 -5.73
N MET A 157 10.02 -1.03 -6.57
CA MET A 157 8.68 -1.28 -7.11
C MET A 157 8.64 -2.47 -8.08
N ALA A 158 9.70 -2.71 -8.84
CA ALA A 158 9.83 -3.92 -9.65
C ALA A 158 9.89 -5.19 -8.78
N ILE A 159 10.61 -5.12 -7.64
CA ILE A 159 10.63 -6.22 -6.66
C ILE A 159 9.24 -6.42 -6.06
N ASN A 160 8.56 -5.35 -5.64
CA ASN A 160 7.17 -5.41 -5.16
C ASN A 160 6.22 -6.05 -6.17
N PHE A 161 6.31 -5.64 -7.43
CA PHE A 161 5.54 -6.25 -8.50
C PHE A 161 5.85 -7.75 -8.66
N ALA A 162 7.13 -8.15 -8.57
CA ALA A 162 7.51 -9.55 -8.62
C ALA A 162 6.89 -10.36 -7.46
N PHE A 163 6.86 -9.80 -6.24
CA PHE A 163 6.16 -10.38 -5.09
C PHE A 163 4.65 -10.52 -5.33
N PHE A 164 4.01 -9.52 -5.94
CA PHE A 164 2.60 -9.61 -6.34
C PHE A 164 2.35 -10.70 -7.38
N MET A 165 3.24 -10.87 -8.36
CA MET A 165 3.12 -11.96 -9.33
C MET A 165 3.35 -13.32 -8.68
N ALA A 166 4.26 -13.39 -7.71
CA ALA A 166 4.52 -14.60 -6.93
C ALA A 166 3.38 -14.96 -5.95
N SER A 167 2.48 -14.02 -5.63
CA SER A 167 1.34 -14.29 -4.72
C SER A 167 0.43 -15.43 -5.19
N GLY A 168 0.37 -15.71 -6.50
CA GLY A 168 -0.36 -16.86 -7.04
C GLY A 168 0.22 -18.22 -6.58
N LEU A 169 1.52 -18.29 -6.28
CA LEU A 169 2.14 -19.49 -5.69
C LEU A 169 1.61 -19.73 -4.27
N ILE A 170 1.43 -18.66 -3.49
CA ILE A 170 0.85 -18.71 -2.15
C ILE A 170 -0.59 -19.24 -2.25
N GLU A 171 -1.38 -18.74 -3.21
CA GLU A 171 -2.75 -19.20 -3.43
C GLU A 171 -2.82 -20.72 -3.69
N HIS A 172 -1.96 -21.22 -4.59
CA HIS A 172 -1.94 -22.62 -4.97
C HIS A 172 -1.52 -23.54 -3.82
N ALA A 173 -0.59 -23.08 -2.97
CA ALA A 173 -0.12 -23.84 -1.82
C ALA A 173 -1.16 -23.93 -0.69
N LEU A 174 -1.98 -22.89 -0.49
CA LEU A 174 -2.88 -22.78 0.67
C LEU A 174 -4.28 -23.37 0.45
N GLY A 175 -4.76 -23.39 -0.80
CA GLY A 175 -6.12 -23.80 -1.13
C GLY A 175 -7.21 -22.89 -0.51
N LYS A 176 -8.48 -23.19 -0.79
CA LYS A 176 -9.62 -22.34 -0.42
C LYS A 176 -9.73 -22.08 1.09
N THR A 177 -9.50 -23.10 1.92
CA THR A 177 -9.56 -22.97 3.39
C THR A 177 -8.39 -22.17 3.94
N GLY A 178 -7.17 -22.38 3.42
CA GLY A 178 -5.98 -21.63 3.85
C GLY A 178 -6.07 -20.15 3.51
N ILE A 179 -6.49 -19.82 2.28
CA ILE A 179 -6.81 -18.44 1.88
C ILE A 179 -7.85 -17.85 2.84
N ASN A 180 -8.84 -18.65 3.23
CA ASN A 180 -9.84 -18.17 4.16
C ASN A 180 -9.27 -17.80 5.54
N VAL A 181 -8.42 -18.62 6.11
CA VAL A 181 -7.78 -18.27 7.39
C VAL A 181 -6.88 -17.05 7.24
N ILE A 182 -6.07 -17.01 6.17
CA ILE A 182 -5.12 -15.92 5.92
C ILE A 182 -5.81 -14.57 5.73
N THR A 183 -6.87 -14.47 4.93
CA THR A 183 -7.59 -13.19 4.77
C THR A 183 -8.13 -12.66 6.10
N ARG A 184 -8.59 -13.54 7.00
CA ARG A 184 -9.03 -13.12 8.34
C ARG A 184 -7.87 -12.64 9.20
N LEU A 185 -6.75 -13.36 9.18
CA LEU A 185 -5.53 -12.95 9.88
C LEU A 185 -5.01 -11.60 9.37
N LEU A 186 -4.95 -11.44 8.04
CA LEU A 186 -4.53 -10.20 7.40
C LEU A 186 -5.49 -9.04 7.64
N GLY A 187 -6.81 -9.29 7.68
CA GLY A 187 -7.78 -8.28 8.09
C GLY A 187 -7.52 -7.80 9.52
N MET A 188 -7.23 -8.71 10.45
CA MET A 188 -6.85 -8.32 11.82
C MET A 188 -5.52 -7.54 11.87
N LEU A 189 -4.52 -7.94 11.07
CA LEU A 189 -3.25 -7.22 10.97
C LEU A 189 -3.43 -5.82 10.34
N LEU A 190 -4.27 -5.70 9.31
CA LEU A 190 -4.57 -4.44 8.66
C LEU A 190 -5.30 -3.50 9.61
N ALA A 191 -6.24 -4.01 10.41
CA ALA A 191 -6.89 -3.23 11.46
C ALA A 191 -5.88 -2.75 12.52
N ALA A 192 -4.90 -3.59 12.90
CA ALA A 192 -3.85 -3.19 13.82
C ALA A 192 -2.95 -2.10 13.23
N LEU A 193 -2.54 -2.22 11.97
CA LEU A 193 -1.76 -1.19 11.25
C LEU A 193 -2.54 0.12 11.11
N ALA A 194 -3.83 0.04 10.81
CA ALA A 194 -4.72 1.17 10.74
C ALA A 194 -4.78 1.94 12.07
N VAL A 195 -4.96 1.21 13.17
CA VAL A 195 -4.92 1.78 14.53
C VAL A 195 -3.55 2.39 14.81
N GLN A 196 -2.46 1.73 14.42
CA GLN A 196 -1.11 2.27 14.58
C GLN A 196 -0.94 3.62 13.85
N PHE A 197 -1.41 3.74 12.60
CA PHE A 197 -1.35 5.00 11.86
C PHE A 197 -2.18 6.11 12.51
N ILE A 198 -3.35 5.78 13.06
CA ILE A 198 -4.17 6.72 13.82
C ILE A 198 -3.43 7.18 15.09
N LEU A 199 -2.88 6.24 15.86
CA LEU A 199 -2.16 6.55 17.10
C LEU A 199 -0.91 7.38 16.83
N ASP A 200 -0.12 7.05 15.80
CA ASP A 200 1.07 7.82 15.42
C ASP A 200 0.71 9.24 14.96
N GLY A 201 -0.41 9.39 14.26
CA GLY A 201 -0.97 10.70 13.90
C GLY A 201 -1.39 11.51 15.14
N LEU A 202 -2.17 10.91 16.04
CA LEU A 202 -2.61 11.55 17.29
C LEU A 202 -1.45 11.91 18.22
N ARG A 203 -0.45 11.04 18.33
CA ARG A 203 0.79 11.29 19.09
C ARG A 203 1.54 12.49 18.53
N SER A 204 1.60 12.61 17.20
CA SER A 204 2.23 13.75 16.54
C SER A 204 1.49 15.08 16.77
N PHE A 205 0.20 15.03 17.13
CA PHE A 205 -0.57 16.19 17.59
C PHE A 205 -0.44 16.47 19.10
N GLY A 206 0.19 15.58 19.86
CA GLY A 206 0.37 15.71 21.32
C GLY A 206 -0.74 15.09 22.17
N PHE A 207 -1.66 14.31 21.58
CA PHE A 207 -2.76 13.67 22.34
C PHE A 207 -2.37 12.37 23.06
N ALA A 208 -1.23 11.76 22.72
CA ALA A 208 -0.75 10.49 23.29
C ALA A 208 0.75 10.57 23.60
N ALA A 209 1.12 11.07 24.78
CA ALA A 209 2.50 11.08 25.27
C ALA A 209 2.94 9.69 25.71
#